data_AF-A0AAW2DLV8-F1
#
_entry.id   AF-A0AAW2DLV8-F1
#
_cell.length_a   1.000
_cell.length_b   1.000
_cell.length_c   1.000
_cell.angle_alpha   90.00
_cell.angle_beta   90.00
_cell.angle_gamma   90.00
#
_symmetry.space_group_name_H-M   'P 1'
#
loop_
_entity.id
_entity.type
_entity.pdbx_description
1 polymer ?
#
loop_
_entity_poly.entity_id
_entity_poly.type
_entity_poly.pdbx_seq_one_letter_code
_entity_poly.pdbx_strand_id
1 'polypeptide(L)'
;MAIIKATRRTKYKREFHSSSIKSLPNELLTEVLGHVASTSFTDLFNVKLSCKYFIEVAKDDYIFQRISLDKFPIVPLRISNEASSFFKRCEEFGNPESLFRLGLSQAAASELTYGLNKHSYRSHQEHRPKASVS
;
A
#
# COMPACT_ATOMS: atom_id res chain seq x y z
N MET A 1 -45.83 -0.08 57.76
CA MET A 1 -46.13 0.31 56.37
C MET A 1 -45.26 1.50 56.01
N ALA A 2 -44.17 1.32 55.26
CA ALA A 2 -43.29 2.40 54.85
C ALA A 2 -43.58 2.81 53.39
N ILE A 3 -43.84 4.09 53.14
CA ILE A 3 -44.07 4.63 51.80
C ILE A 3 -42.74 5.04 51.18
N ILE A 4 -42.31 4.32 50.15
CA ILE A 4 -41.10 4.64 49.38
C ILE A 4 -41.46 5.76 48.38
N LYS A 5 -40.90 6.97 48.57
CA LYS A 5 -41.00 8.05 47.58
C LYS A 5 -39.97 7.82 46.46
N ALA A 6 -40.46 7.71 45.24
CA ALA A 6 -39.61 7.64 44.05
C ALA A 6 -38.93 9.00 43.79
N THR A 7 -37.60 9.01 43.80
CA THR A 7 -36.77 10.16 43.41
C THR A 7 -36.71 10.27 41.88
N ARG A 8 -37.18 11.39 41.32
CA ARG A 8 -37.05 11.70 39.89
C ARG A 8 -35.56 11.85 39.54
N ARG A 9 -35.01 10.91 38.75
CA ARG A 9 -33.71 11.10 38.08
C ARG A 9 -33.87 12.23 37.06
N THR A 10 -33.19 13.34 37.29
CA THR A 10 -33.02 14.40 36.29
C THR A 10 -32.16 13.85 35.15
N LYS A 11 -32.74 13.75 33.95
CA LYS A 11 -32.01 13.44 32.72
C LYS A 11 -31.15 14.66 32.38
N TYR A 12 -29.90 14.68 32.82
CA TYR A 12 -28.93 15.65 32.32
C TYR A 12 -28.75 15.42 30.82
N LYS A 13 -29.31 16.32 30.01
CA LYS A 13 -29.07 16.38 28.57
C LYS A 13 -27.61 16.80 28.39
N ARG A 14 -26.72 15.83 28.20
CA ARG A 14 -25.36 16.11 27.69
C ARG A 14 -25.54 16.67 26.28
N GLU A 15 -25.34 17.97 26.12
CA GLU A 15 -25.15 18.61 24.82
C GLU A 15 -23.89 17.97 24.20
N PHE A 16 -24.08 16.93 23.39
CA PHE A 16 -23.01 16.31 22.64
C PHE A 16 -22.68 17.25 21.48
N HIS A 17 -21.74 18.16 21.70
CA HIS A 17 -21.09 18.86 20.60
C HIS A 17 -20.26 17.83 19.83
N SER A 18 -20.88 17.15 18.87
CA SER A 18 -20.16 16.32 17.91
C SER A 18 -19.36 17.25 17.01
N SER A 19 -18.09 17.51 17.34
CA SER A 19 -17.15 18.06 16.37
C SER A 19 -17.11 17.09 15.19
N SER A 20 -17.62 17.52 14.04
CA SER A 20 -17.60 16.70 12.82
C SER A 20 -16.14 16.54 12.37
N ILE A 21 -15.74 15.35 11.93
CA ILE A 21 -14.39 15.14 11.39
C ILE A 21 -14.06 16.09 10.23
N LYS A 22 -15.10 16.59 9.54
CA LYS A 22 -15.00 17.58 8.45
C LYS A 22 -14.63 18.99 8.92
N SER A 23 -14.63 19.26 10.23
CA SER A 23 -14.19 20.55 10.77
C SER A 23 -12.69 20.60 11.05
N LEU A 24 -11.98 19.48 10.90
CA LEU A 24 -10.53 19.44 11.03
C LEU A 24 -9.87 20.02 9.77
N PRO A 25 -8.72 20.71 9.90
CA PRO A 25 -7.87 21.06 8.77
C PRO A 25 -7.51 19.83 7.93
N ASN A 26 -7.43 20.01 6.61
CA ASN A 26 -7.12 18.92 5.69
C ASN A 26 -5.75 18.30 6.01
N GLU A 27 -4.77 19.09 6.44
CA GLU A 27 -3.42 18.63 6.75
C GLU A 27 -3.43 17.62 7.90
N LEU A 28 -4.24 17.86 8.95
CA LEU A 28 -4.37 16.92 10.07
C LEU A 28 -5.08 15.64 9.63
N LEU A 29 -6.06 15.75 8.74
CA LEU A 29 -6.74 14.58 8.20
C LEU A 29 -5.82 13.76 7.29
N THR A 30 -5.02 14.42 6.46
CA THR A 30 -3.98 13.78 5.63
C THR A 30 -2.99 13.03 6.50
N GLU A 31 -2.53 13.61 7.62
CA GLU A 31 -1.66 12.90 8.57
C GLU A 31 -2.32 11.67 9.20
N VAL A 32 -3.56 11.80 9.65
CA VAL A 32 -4.32 10.65 10.20
C VAL A 32 -4.48 9.56 9.14
N LEU A 33 -4.87 9.93 7.92
CA LEU A 33 -5.01 8.98 6.82
C LEU A 33 -3.67 8.37 6.41
N GLY A 34 -2.58 9.12 6.46
CA GLY A 34 -1.22 8.62 6.21
C GLY A 34 -0.79 7.62 7.28
N HIS A 35 -1.16 7.85 8.55
CA HIS A 35 -0.95 6.89 9.62
C HIS A 35 -1.77 5.61 9.42
N VAL A 36 -3.06 5.74 9.08
CA VAL A 36 -3.92 4.60 8.73
C VAL A 36 -3.34 3.83 7.54
N ALA A 37 -2.90 4.53 6.49
CA ALA A 37 -2.27 3.94 5.32
C ALA A 37 -1.02 3.13 5.66
N SER A 38 -0.17 3.65 6.56
CA SER A 38 1.07 2.99 7.00
C SER A 38 0.86 1.76 7.89
N THR A 39 -0.33 1.63 8.47
CA THR A 39 -0.65 0.53 9.40
C THR A 39 -1.56 -0.52 8.76
N SER A 40 -2.45 -0.11 7.85
CA SER A 40 -3.43 -0.97 7.23
C SER A 40 -3.96 -0.40 5.92
N PHE A 41 -3.51 -0.98 4.80
CA PHE A 41 -4.05 -0.66 3.47
C PHE A 41 -5.57 -0.87 3.40
N THR A 42 -6.07 -1.93 4.04
CA THR A 42 -7.50 -2.25 4.05
C THR A 42 -8.31 -1.18 4.77
N ASP A 43 -7.82 -0.66 5.90
CA ASP A 43 -8.53 0.40 6.63
C ASP A 43 -8.51 1.72 5.88
N LEU A 44 -7.41 2.06 5.20
CA LEU A 44 -7.39 3.20 4.29
C LEU A 44 -8.46 3.06 3.21
N PHE A 45 -8.58 1.88 2.61
CA PHE A 45 -9.60 1.62 1.59
C PHE A 45 -11.03 1.76 2.16
N ASN A 46 -11.29 1.24 3.35
CA ASN A 46 -12.57 1.38 4.04
C ASN A 46 -12.88 2.85 4.36
N VAL A 47 -11.88 3.64 4.80
CA VAL A 47 -12.02 5.09 5.05
C VAL A 47 -12.43 5.81 3.76
N LYS A 48 -11.81 5.49 2.61
CA LYS A 48 -12.21 6.07 1.31
C LYS A 48 -13.65 5.73 0.94
N LEU A 49 -14.12 4.51 1.22
CA LEU A 49 -15.49 4.12 0.93
C LEU A 49 -16.53 4.81 1.81
N SER A 50 -16.14 5.30 2.99
CA SER A 50 -17.08 5.88 3.95
C SER A 50 -17.67 7.22 3.50
N CYS A 51 -16.90 8.09 2.83
CA CYS A 51 -17.42 9.36 2.30
C CYS A 51 -16.54 9.99 1.21
N LYS A 52 -17.18 10.80 0.36
CA LYS A 52 -16.52 11.55 -0.72
C LYS A 52 -15.39 12.46 -0.23
N TYR A 53 -15.49 12.99 0.98
CA TYR A 53 -14.48 13.88 1.52
C TYR A 53 -13.14 13.16 1.75
N PHE A 54 -13.19 11.94 2.33
CA PHE A 54 -11.98 11.13 2.47
C PHE A 54 -11.42 10.62 1.15
N ILE A 55 -12.24 10.47 0.11
CA ILE A 55 -11.75 10.17 -1.24
C ILE A 55 -10.82 11.28 -1.72
N GLU A 56 -11.18 12.55 -1.50
CA GLU A 56 -10.35 13.69 -1.92
C GLU A 56 -9.08 13.81 -1.07
N VAL A 57 -9.18 13.68 0.25
CA VAL A 57 -8.00 13.73 1.14
C VAL A 57 -7.04 12.57 0.82
N ALA A 58 -7.55 11.38 0.55
CA ALA A 58 -6.73 10.19 0.24
C ALA A 58 -6.03 10.24 -1.13
N LYS A 59 -6.25 11.28 -1.95
CA LYS A 59 -5.52 11.49 -3.21
C LYS A 59 -4.18 12.20 -3.01
N ASP A 60 -3.95 12.75 -1.82
CA ASP A 60 -2.70 13.42 -1.48
C ASP A 60 -1.50 12.47 -1.68
N ASP A 61 -0.45 12.99 -2.30
CA ASP A 61 0.75 12.24 -2.68
C ASP A 61 1.46 11.66 -1.44
N TYR A 62 1.37 12.35 -0.30
CA TYR A 62 1.87 11.86 0.99
C TYR A 62 1.25 10.53 1.41
N ILE A 63 -0.02 10.29 1.05
CA ILE A 63 -0.70 9.02 1.36
C ILE A 63 -0.02 7.89 0.59
N PHE A 64 0.23 8.06 -0.72
CA PHE A 64 0.88 7.04 -1.53
C PHE A 64 2.31 6.73 -1.05
N GLN A 65 3.03 7.74 -0.60
CA GLN A 65 4.34 7.57 0.03
C GLN A 65 4.28 6.68 1.29
N ARG A 66 3.18 6.74 2.04
CA ARG A 66 3.03 6.11 3.38
C ARG A 66 2.32 4.77 3.37
N ILE A 67 1.64 4.38 2.29
CA ILE A 67 0.88 3.13 2.24
C ILE A 67 1.77 1.91 2.56
N SER A 68 1.33 1.08 3.50
CA SER A 68 1.85 -0.26 3.74
C SER A 68 1.49 -1.18 2.58
N LEU A 69 2.48 -1.92 2.06
CA LEU A 69 2.28 -2.91 1.02
C LEU A 69 2.34 -4.34 1.57
N ASP A 70 2.29 -4.53 2.89
CA ASP A 70 2.37 -5.82 3.59
C ASP A 70 1.38 -6.88 3.09
N LYS A 71 0.18 -6.46 2.67
CA LYS A 71 -0.85 -7.35 2.12
C LYS A 71 -0.61 -7.78 0.68
N PHE A 72 0.36 -7.19 0.00
CA PHE A 72 0.70 -7.53 -1.37
C PHE A 72 1.93 -8.43 -1.43
N PRO A 73 2.02 -9.36 -2.39
CA PRO A 73 3.22 -10.15 -2.60
C PRO A 73 4.42 -9.27 -2.98
N ILE A 74 5.62 -9.63 -2.49
CA ILE A 74 6.86 -8.88 -2.75
C ILE A 74 7.27 -8.96 -4.22
N VAL A 75 7.10 -10.14 -4.83
CA VAL A 75 7.36 -10.36 -6.27
C VAL A 75 6.07 -10.88 -6.90
N PRO A 76 5.20 -9.98 -7.38
CA PRO A 76 4.01 -10.41 -8.06
C PRO A 76 4.37 -10.92 -9.46
N LEU A 77 4.38 -12.25 -9.64
CA LEU A 77 4.61 -12.85 -10.97
C LEU A 77 3.51 -12.45 -11.97
N ARG A 78 2.32 -12.12 -11.46
CA ARG A 78 1.18 -11.56 -12.21
C ARG A 78 0.40 -10.60 -11.30
N ILE A 79 0.33 -9.33 -11.69
CA ILE A 79 -0.57 -8.33 -11.10
C ILE A 79 -1.52 -7.82 -12.17
N SER A 80 -2.72 -7.42 -11.74
CA SER A 80 -3.67 -6.76 -12.62
C SER A 80 -3.15 -5.38 -13.06
N ASN A 81 -3.74 -4.83 -14.12
CA ASN A 81 -3.36 -3.49 -14.62
C ASN A 81 -3.63 -2.40 -13.58
N GLU A 82 -4.67 -2.57 -12.77
CA GLU A 82 -5.04 -1.66 -11.69
C GLU A 82 -3.99 -1.70 -10.57
N ALA A 83 -3.60 -2.91 -10.14
CA ALA A 83 -2.54 -3.07 -9.16
C ALA A 83 -1.21 -2.51 -9.66
N SER A 84 -0.86 -2.78 -10.92
CA SER A 84 0.35 -2.23 -11.56
C SER A 84 0.36 -0.70 -11.56
N SER A 85 -0.77 -0.09 -11.96
CA SER A 85 -0.91 1.37 -11.95
C SER A 85 -0.82 1.96 -10.54
N PHE A 86 -1.35 1.23 -9.55
CA PHE A 86 -1.25 1.61 -8.14
C PHE A 86 0.19 1.55 -7.61
N PHE A 87 0.94 0.46 -7.87
CA PHE A 87 2.35 0.36 -7.49
C PHE A 87 3.20 1.43 -8.16
N LYS A 88 2.98 1.68 -9.46
CA LYS A 88 3.68 2.74 -10.18
C LYS A 88 3.47 4.10 -9.53
N ARG A 89 2.23 4.41 -9.10
CA ARG A 89 1.94 5.65 -8.38
C ARG A 89 2.65 5.70 -7.02
N CYS A 90 2.74 4.59 -6.30
CA CYS A 90 3.51 4.51 -5.05
C CYS A 90 5.00 4.75 -5.30
N GLU A 91 5.57 4.21 -6.39
CA GLU A 91 6.95 4.45 -6.81
C GLU A 91 7.20 5.92 -7.18
N GLU A 92 6.31 6.52 -7.97
CA GLU A 92 6.37 7.93 -8.38
C GLU A 92 6.46 8.88 -7.18
N PHE A 93 5.77 8.55 -6.08
CA PHE A 93 5.79 9.34 -4.84
C PHE A 93 6.77 8.83 -3.79
N GLY A 94 7.68 7.92 -4.16
CA GLY A 94 8.80 7.52 -3.33
C GLY A 94 8.42 6.63 -2.15
N ASN A 95 7.39 5.80 -2.29
CA ASN A 95 7.06 4.79 -1.29
C ASN A 95 8.24 3.80 -1.14
N PRO A 96 8.81 3.64 0.07
CA PRO A 96 10.01 2.85 0.27
C PRO A 96 9.80 1.35 0.02
N GLU A 97 8.63 0.81 0.39
CA GLU A 97 8.31 -0.60 0.13
C GLU A 97 8.17 -0.87 -1.38
N SER A 98 7.54 0.05 -2.11
CA SER A 98 7.34 -0.08 -3.56
C SER A 98 8.68 -0.02 -4.30
N LEU A 99 9.54 0.94 -3.95
CA LEU A 99 10.88 1.06 -4.52
C LEU A 99 11.75 -0.16 -4.22
N PHE A 100 11.67 -0.71 -3.00
CA PHE A 100 12.37 -1.94 -2.65
C PHE A 100 11.93 -3.12 -3.52
N ARG A 101 10.62 -3.32 -3.70
CA ARG A 101 10.05 -4.39 -4.54
C ARG A 101 10.43 -4.21 -6.01
N LEU A 102 10.41 -2.97 -6.50
CA LEU A 102 10.88 -2.62 -7.85
C LEU A 102 12.34 -3.07 -8.04
N GLY A 103 13.24 -2.72 -7.11
CA GLY A 103 14.64 -3.15 -7.14
C GLY A 103 14.79 -4.67 -7.14
N LEU A 104 14.04 -5.38 -6.30
CA LEU A 104 14.05 -6.86 -6.27
C LEU A 104 13.59 -7.47 -7.60
N SER A 105 12.53 -6.92 -8.20
CA SER A 105 12.01 -7.41 -9.49
C SER A 105 13.03 -7.22 -10.63
N GLN A 106 13.72 -6.07 -10.66
CA GLN A 106 14.76 -5.79 -11.64
C GLN A 106 15.95 -6.73 -11.46
N ALA A 107 16.41 -6.92 -10.23
CA ALA A 107 17.51 -7.84 -9.92
C ALA A 107 17.17 -9.29 -10.33
N ALA A 108 15.96 -9.77 -10.03
CA ALA A 108 15.51 -11.10 -10.45
C ALA A 108 15.46 -11.25 -11.97
N ALA A 109 15.00 -10.23 -12.70
CA ALA A 109 15.00 -10.24 -14.16
C ALA A 109 16.42 -10.25 -14.75
N SER A 110 17.35 -9.50 -14.16
CA SER A 110 18.77 -9.52 -14.54
C SER A 110 19.41 -10.90 -14.32
N GLU A 111 19.11 -11.58 -13.21
CA GLU A 111 19.64 -12.91 -12.94
C GLU A 111 19.13 -13.95 -13.97
N LEU A 112 17.84 -13.90 -14.31
CA LEU A 112 17.23 -14.79 -15.30
C LEU A 112 17.82 -14.56 -16.70
N THR A 113 17.98 -13.30 -17.11
CA THR A 113 18.58 -12.97 -18.42
C THR A 113 20.05 -13.38 -18.50
N TYR A 114 20.82 -13.19 -17.42
CA TYR A 114 22.20 -13.68 -17.33
C TYR A 114 22.28 -15.21 -17.43
N GLY A 115 21.40 -15.93 -16.72
CA GLY A 115 21.32 -17.39 -16.78
C GLY A 115 21.02 -17.92 -18.18
N LEU A 116 20.03 -17.33 -18.86
CA LEU A 116 19.68 -17.69 -20.26
C LEU A 116 20.85 -17.47 -21.22
N ASN A 117 21.53 -16.33 -21.10
CA ASN A 117 22.70 -16.02 -21.92
C ASN A 117 23.83 -17.03 -21.68
N LYS A 118 24.12 -17.38 -20.41
CA LYS A 118 25.16 -18.37 -20.06
C LYS A 118 24.86 -19.75 -20.64
N HIS A 119 23.60 -20.20 -20.60
CA HIS A 119 23.20 -21.45 -21.23
C HIS A 119 23.38 -21.42 -22.75
N SER A 120 23.03 -20.32 -23.41
CA SER A 120 23.26 -20.14 -24.85
C SER A 120 24.76 -20.23 -25.21
N TYR A 121 25.63 -19.51 -24.48
CA TYR A 121 27.08 -19.56 -24.70
C TYR A 121 27.67 -20.96 -24.52
N ARG A 122 27.17 -21.73 -23.54
CA ARG A 122 27.64 -23.09 -23.27
C ARG A 122 27.23 -24.06 -24.39
N SER A 123 26.00 -23.98 -24.87
CA SER A 123 25.51 -24.77 -26.01
C SER A 123 26.31 -24.51 -27.29
N HIS A 124 26.70 -23.26 -27.54
CA HIS A 124 27.55 -22.90 -28.69
C HIS A 124 29.00 -23.38 -28.58
N GLN A 125 29.58 -23.44 -27.38
CA GLN A 125 30.93 -23.97 -27.18
C GLN A 125 31.01 -25.49 -27.29
N GLU A 126 29.96 -26.20 -26.86
CA GLU A 126 29.92 -27.67 -26.88
C GLU A 126 29.74 -28.26 -28.29
N HIS A 127 29.20 -27.47 -29.23
CA HIS A 127 29.04 -27.86 -30.64
C HIS A 127 30.22 -27.41 -31.54
N ARG A 128 31.29 -26.85 -30.99
CA ARG A 128 32.48 -26.48 -31.77
C ARG A 128 33.32 -27.74 -32.04
N PRO A 129 33.53 -28.18 -33.30
CA PRO A 129 34.34 -29.36 -33.57
C PRO A 129 35.76 -29.11 -33.05
N LYS A 130 36.27 -30.04 -32.24
CA LYS A 130 37.66 -30.01 -31.78
C LYS A 130 38.54 -30.11 -33.01
N ALA A 131 39.30 -29.06 -33.29
CA ALA A 131 40.29 -29.07 -34.35
C ALA A 131 41.25 -30.24 -34.11
N SER A 132 41.20 -31.23 -35.00
CA SER A 132 42.18 -32.28 -35.11
C SER A 132 43.51 -31.63 -35.50
N VAL A 133 44.43 -31.58 -34.54
CA VAL A 133 45.82 -31.21 -34.80
C VAL A 133 46.44 -32.37 -35.57
N SER A 134 46.73 -32.14 -36.85
CA SER A 134 47.53 -33.02 -37.71
C SER A 134 48.83 -32.30 -38.08
#